data_AF-X1PUZ7-F1
#
_entry.id   AF-X1PUZ7-F1
#
_cell.length_a   1.000
_cell.length_b   1.000
_cell.length_c   1.000
_cell.angle_alpha   90.00
_cell.angle_beta   90.00
_cell.angle_gamma   90.00
#
_symmetry.space_group_name_H-M   'P 1'
#
loop_
_entity.id
_entity.type
_entity.pdbx_description
1 polymer ?
#
loop_
_entity_poly.entity_id
_entity_poly.type
_entity_poly.pdbx_seq_one_letter_code
_entity_poly.pdbx_strand_id
1 'polypeptide(L)'
;MGPMEDEVISTPVTVTTVNGQSFVSGLFWQPLSKPRAYMQEAREIGKREKMDIVAIRHGSIIQAGFVSKNAGVTKGMYSLAAALAGALGESWLGVFALGAERYALVGVKDGAILPGCDIVGDQVEIQEKLQIFP
;
A
#
# COMPACT_ATOMS: atom_id res chain seq x y z
N MET A 1 -16.40 -24.70 -17.22
CA MET A 1 -16.50 -23.61 -16.22
C MET A 1 -15.35 -23.79 -15.27
N GLY A 2 -14.25 -23.06 -15.50
CA GLY A 2 -13.14 -23.00 -14.54
C GLY A 2 -13.56 -22.17 -13.32
N PRO A 3 -12.91 -22.35 -12.17
CA PRO A 3 -13.17 -21.50 -11.01
C PRO A 3 -12.90 -20.05 -11.41
N MET A 4 -13.86 -19.20 -11.07
CA MET A 4 -13.79 -17.75 -11.15
C MET A 4 -12.46 -17.32 -10.53
N GLU A 5 -11.54 -16.83 -11.36
CA GLU A 5 -10.29 -16.22 -10.87
C GLU A 5 -10.71 -15.16 -9.87
N ASP A 6 -10.26 -15.30 -8.62
CA ASP A 6 -10.46 -14.28 -7.59
C ASP A 6 -10.09 -12.95 -8.22
N GLU A 7 -11.08 -12.10 -8.44
CA GLU A 7 -10.88 -10.74 -8.91
C GLU A 7 -10.12 -10.06 -7.78
N VAL A 8 -8.79 -10.09 -7.88
CA VAL A 8 -7.92 -9.33 -6.99
C VAL A 8 -8.38 -7.90 -7.18
N ILE A 9 -9.13 -7.38 -6.21
CA ILE A 9 -9.63 -6.00 -6.21
C ILE A 9 -8.37 -5.14 -6.27
N SER A 10 -7.96 -4.78 -7.49
CA SER A 10 -6.73 -4.03 -7.69
C SER A 10 -7.06 -2.64 -7.22
N THR A 11 -6.54 -2.27 -6.06
CA THR A 11 -6.69 -0.90 -5.57
C THR A 11 -6.03 0.02 -6.59
N PRO A 12 -6.73 1.06 -7.08
CA PRO A 12 -6.13 2.02 -8.00
C PRO A 12 -4.89 2.66 -7.37
N VAL A 13 -3.77 2.57 -8.08
CA VAL A 13 -2.54 3.26 -7.68
C VAL A 13 -2.75 4.76 -7.88
N THR A 14 -2.52 5.53 -6.81
CA THR A 14 -2.69 6.99 -6.84
C THR A 14 -1.39 7.67 -6.45
N VAL A 15 -0.97 8.65 -7.26
CA VAL A 15 0.10 9.58 -6.90
C VAL A 15 -0.54 10.86 -6.38
N THR A 16 -0.20 11.26 -5.15
CA THR A 16 -0.64 12.53 -4.55
C THR A 16 0.56 13.38 -4.16
N THR A 17 0.38 14.69 -4.10
CA THR A 17 1.43 15.61 -3.66
C THR A 17 1.08 16.16 -2.28
N VAL A 18 1.95 15.94 -1.30
CA VAL A 18 1.83 16.50 0.05
C VAL A 18 3.08 17.32 0.34
N ASN A 19 2.91 18.60 0.63
CA ASN A 19 4.03 19.53 0.93
C ASN A 19 5.13 19.53 -0.15
N GLY A 20 4.75 19.44 -1.42
CA GLY A 20 5.69 19.40 -2.55
C GLY A 20 6.35 18.05 -2.80
N GLN A 21 6.05 17.03 -1.99
CA GLN A 21 6.57 15.68 -2.17
C GLN A 21 5.52 14.74 -2.77
N SER A 22 5.92 13.96 -3.78
CA SER A 22 5.06 12.92 -4.37
C SER A 22 5.03 11.67 -3.52
N PHE A 23 3.82 11.24 -3.17
CA PHE A 23 3.50 10.01 -2.45
C PHE A 23 2.64 9.09 -3.32
N VAL A 24 2.88 7.79 -3.18
CA VAL A 24 2.16 6.71 -3.86
C VAL A 24 1.31 5.98 -2.83
N SER A 25 0.05 5.74 -3.17
CA SER A 25 -0.88 4.86 -2.45
C SER A 25 -1.38 3.76 -3.39
N GLY A 26 -1.96 2.69 -2.85
CA GLY A 26 -2.40 1.55 -3.64
C GLY A 26 -1.31 0.51 -3.88
N LEU A 27 -0.29 0.44 -3.01
CA LEU A 27 0.73 -0.61 -3.13
C LEU A 27 0.13 -1.96 -2.69
N PHE A 28 0.52 -3.02 -3.40
CA PHE A 28 0.23 -4.37 -2.95
C PHE A 28 1.20 -4.75 -1.82
N TRP A 29 0.70 -4.86 -0.59
CA TRP A 29 1.52 -5.14 0.60
C TRP A 29 1.57 -6.64 0.91
N GLN A 30 2.79 -7.18 1.05
CA GLN A 30 3.00 -8.58 1.42
C GLN A 30 4.12 -8.73 2.48
N PRO A 31 3.90 -9.52 3.54
CA PRO A 31 4.95 -9.98 4.43
C PRO A 31 6.05 -10.76 3.71
N LEU A 32 7.30 -10.55 4.10
CA LEU A 32 8.45 -11.30 3.61
C LEU A 32 8.83 -12.38 4.63
N SER A 33 9.01 -13.61 4.14
CA SER A 33 9.27 -14.81 4.93
C SER A 33 10.76 -15.09 5.18
N LYS A 34 11.66 -14.39 4.48
CA LYS A 34 13.12 -14.57 4.55
C LYS A 34 13.81 -13.32 5.12
N PRO A 35 13.81 -13.06 6.45
CA PRO A 35 14.37 -11.85 7.02
C PRO A 35 15.83 -11.54 6.66
N ARG A 36 16.66 -12.56 6.42
CA ARG A 36 18.08 -12.38 6.01
C ARG A 36 18.27 -12.20 4.50
N ALA A 37 17.26 -12.51 3.70
CA ALA A 37 17.29 -12.47 2.24
C ALA A 37 16.07 -11.71 1.67
N TYR A 38 15.50 -10.78 2.44
CA TYR A 38 14.23 -10.13 2.13
C TYR A 38 14.27 -9.38 0.79
N MET A 39 15.41 -8.76 0.45
CA MET A 39 15.59 -8.10 -0.85
C MET A 39 15.54 -9.08 -2.03
N GLN A 40 16.05 -10.29 -1.84
CA GLN A 40 15.99 -11.33 -2.87
C GLN A 40 14.55 -11.82 -3.02
N GLU A 41 13.88 -12.13 -1.91
CA GLU A 41 12.48 -12.55 -1.89
C GLU A 41 11.56 -11.51 -2.54
N ALA A 42 11.71 -10.22 -2.18
CA ALA A 42 10.92 -9.16 -2.77
C ALA A 42 11.13 -9.06 -4.29
N ARG A 43 12.37 -9.23 -4.78
CA ARG A 43 12.63 -9.24 -6.24
C ARG A 43 12.01 -10.46 -6.93
N GLU A 44 12.05 -11.63 -6.29
CA GLU A 44 11.41 -12.85 -6.80
C GLU A 44 9.89 -12.66 -6.93
N ILE A 45 9.25 -12.09 -5.90
CA ILE A 45 7.82 -11.76 -5.91
C ILE A 45 7.52 -10.72 -6.99
N GLY A 46 8.23 -9.58 -7.01
CA GLY A 46 8.00 -8.53 -8.00
C GLY A 46 8.13 -9.03 -9.44
N LYS A 47 9.12 -9.90 -9.72
CA LYS A 47 9.27 -10.53 -11.04
C LYS A 47 8.09 -11.44 -11.39
N ARG A 48 7.63 -12.26 -10.43
CA ARG A 48 6.49 -13.17 -10.62
C ARG A 48 5.19 -12.41 -10.89
N GLU A 49 4.95 -11.34 -10.12
CA GLU A 49 3.74 -10.52 -10.21
C GLU A 49 3.83 -9.38 -11.24
N LYS A 50 4.92 -9.29 -12.00
CA LYS A 50 5.19 -8.20 -12.98
C LYS A 50 5.14 -6.79 -12.38
N MET A 51 5.53 -6.65 -11.12
CA MET A 51 5.68 -5.38 -10.41
C MET A 51 7.16 -5.07 -10.21
N ASP A 52 7.59 -3.91 -10.72
CA ASP A 52 9.01 -3.57 -10.86
C ASP A 52 9.48 -2.41 -9.97
N ILE A 53 8.58 -1.90 -9.13
CA ILE A 53 8.89 -0.95 -8.06
C ILE A 53 8.48 -1.58 -6.72
N VAL A 54 9.39 -1.49 -5.75
CA VAL A 54 9.25 -2.11 -4.43
C VAL A 54 9.60 -1.09 -3.35
N ALA A 55 8.73 -0.95 -2.34
CA ALA A 55 9.01 -0.27 -1.09
C ALA A 55 9.22 -1.31 0.01
N ILE A 56 10.33 -1.24 0.75
CA ILE A 56 10.57 -2.13 1.89
C ILE A 56 10.24 -1.40 3.18
N ARG A 57 9.42 -2.04 4.03
CA ARG A 57 9.11 -1.56 5.37
C ARG A 57 9.64 -2.52 6.42
N HIS A 58 10.33 -1.97 7.42
CA HIS A 58 10.77 -2.69 8.60
C HIS A 58 9.87 -2.27 9.78
N GLY A 59 8.86 -3.09 10.09
CA GLY A 59 8.07 -3.01 11.32
C GLY A 59 8.39 -4.20 12.23
N SER A 60 7.39 -4.74 12.95
CA SER A 60 7.52 -6.03 13.65
C SER A 60 7.80 -7.19 12.67
N ILE A 61 7.29 -7.05 11.44
CA ILE A 61 7.60 -7.91 10.30
C ILE A 61 8.21 -7.05 9.18
N ILE A 62 9.06 -7.68 8.35
CA ILE A 62 9.51 -7.06 7.11
C ILE A 62 8.42 -7.25 6.07
N GLN A 63 8.00 -6.15 5.43
CA GLN A 63 7.02 -6.15 4.34
C GLN A 63 7.58 -5.49 3.10
N ALA A 64 7.06 -5.92 1.95
CA ALA A 64 7.25 -5.24 0.68
C ALA A 64 5.91 -4.72 0.15
N GLY A 65 5.90 -3.46 -0.27
CA GLY A 65 4.84 -2.85 -1.06
C GLY A 65 5.24 -2.86 -2.53
N PHE A 66 4.40 -3.41 -3.40
CA PHE A 66 4.69 -3.60 -4.81
C PHE A 66 3.80 -2.73 -5.70
N VAL A 67 4.37 -2.22 -6.79
CA VAL A 67 3.63 -1.52 -7.84
C VAL A 67 4.32 -1.65 -9.20
N SER A 68 3.51 -1.60 -10.27
CA SER A 68 4.02 -1.53 -11.65
C SER A 68 4.40 -0.08 -12.00
N LYS A 69 5.56 0.14 -12.63
CA LYS A 69 5.95 1.43 -13.20
C LYS A 69 4.93 1.98 -14.21
N ASN A 70 4.13 1.10 -14.82
CA ASN A 70 3.10 1.49 -15.78
C ASN A 70 1.94 2.25 -15.11
N ALA A 71 1.87 2.25 -13.77
CA ALA A 71 0.93 3.03 -12.99
C ALA A 71 1.36 4.50 -12.78
N GLY A 72 2.31 5.01 -13.56
CA GLY A 72 2.81 6.39 -13.45
C GLY A 72 3.72 6.62 -12.24
N VAL A 73 4.18 5.55 -11.60
CA VAL A 73 5.06 5.60 -10.43
C VAL A 73 6.51 5.53 -10.87
N THR A 74 7.38 6.34 -10.27
CA THR A 74 8.83 6.32 -10.51
C THR A 74 9.61 5.96 -9.24
N LYS A 75 10.82 5.45 -9.44
CA LYS A 75 11.78 5.25 -8.35
C LYS A 75 12.13 6.62 -7.76
N GLY A 76 11.92 6.79 -6.46
CA GLY A 76 12.14 8.06 -5.75
C GLY A 76 10.87 8.69 -5.19
N MET A 77 9.68 8.23 -5.62
CA MET A 77 8.44 8.56 -4.92
C MET A 77 8.35 7.80 -3.59
N TYR A 78 7.68 8.39 -2.60
CA TYR A 78 7.52 7.79 -1.27
C TYR A 78 6.21 6.99 -1.20
N SER A 79 6.16 5.94 -0.39
CA SER A 79 4.88 5.31 -0.05
C SER A 79 4.17 6.13 1.04
N LEU A 80 2.90 6.49 0.80
CA LEU A 80 2.09 7.21 1.80
C LEU A 80 1.86 6.34 3.05
N ALA A 81 1.41 5.10 2.85
CA ALA A 81 1.16 4.17 3.93
C ALA A 81 2.43 3.89 4.76
N ALA A 82 3.59 3.69 4.12
CA ALA A 82 4.85 3.48 4.84
C ALA A 82 5.29 4.71 5.66
N ALA A 83 5.09 5.91 5.11
CA ALA A 83 5.41 7.16 5.80
C ALA A 83 4.51 7.37 7.04
N LEU A 84 3.19 7.22 6.89
CA LEU A 84 2.24 7.33 8.00
C LEU A 84 2.50 6.27 9.08
N ALA A 85 2.75 5.03 8.67
CA ALA A 85 3.07 3.94 9.58
C ALA A 85 4.43 4.12 10.30
N GLY A 86 5.32 4.98 9.78
CA GLY A 86 6.53 5.40 10.48
C GLY A 86 6.31 6.54 11.48
N ALA A 87 5.24 7.32 11.30
CA ALA A 87 4.96 8.51 12.10
C ALA A 87 3.95 8.28 13.24
N LEU A 88 2.97 7.40 13.05
CA LEU A 88 1.79 7.28 13.92
C LEU A 88 1.80 6.05 14.85
N GLY A 89 2.85 5.24 14.80
CA GLY A 89 3.00 4.03 15.62
C GLY A 89 2.49 2.77 14.92
N GLU A 90 2.26 1.72 15.71
CA GLU A 90 2.22 0.33 15.21
C GLU A 90 0.82 -0.22 14.95
N SER A 91 -0.24 0.26 15.61
CA SER A 91 -1.60 -0.28 15.42
C SER A 91 -2.64 0.83 15.38
N TRP A 92 -3.24 1.05 14.21
CA TRP A 92 -4.25 2.07 13.98
C TRP A 92 -4.95 1.89 12.63
N LEU A 93 -6.15 2.44 12.49
CA LEU A 93 -6.85 2.63 11.23
C LEU A 93 -7.18 4.13 11.11
N GLY A 94 -6.84 4.74 9.99
CA GLY A 94 -6.91 6.20 9.84
C GLY A 94 -7.35 6.63 8.46
N VAL A 95 -8.17 7.67 8.43
CA VAL A 95 -8.56 8.39 7.22
C VAL A 95 -7.96 9.79 7.25
N PHE A 96 -7.27 10.17 6.19
CA PHE A 96 -6.55 11.45 6.08
C PHE A 96 -7.05 12.22 4.87
N ALA A 97 -7.46 13.47 5.07
CA ALA A 97 -7.79 14.35 3.96
C ALA A 97 -6.52 14.71 3.17
N LEU A 98 -6.58 14.58 1.84
CA LEU A 98 -5.50 14.95 0.92
C LEU A 98 -5.78 16.28 0.18
N GLY A 99 -6.93 16.89 0.44
CA GLY A 99 -7.45 18.03 -0.32
C GLY A 99 -8.32 17.59 -1.50
N ALA A 100 -9.01 18.54 -2.13
CA ALA A 100 -9.89 18.30 -3.29
C ALA A 100 -10.87 17.11 -3.12
N GLU A 101 -11.45 16.97 -1.92
CA GLU A 101 -12.40 15.89 -1.58
C GLU A 101 -11.84 14.46 -1.71
N ARG A 102 -10.51 14.32 -1.70
CA ARG A 102 -9.81 13.04 -1.71
C ARG A 102 -9.33 12.68 -0.32
N TYR A 103 -9.41 11.40 -0.01
CA TYR A 103 -9.06 10.84 1.29
C TYR A 103 -8.16 9.62 1.10
N ALA A 104 -7.14 9.51 1.94
CA ALA A 104 -6.37 8.28 2.09
C ALA A 104 -6.94 7.47 3.25
N LEU A 105 -7.17 6.18 3.05
CA LEU A 105 -7.40 5.22 4.12
C LEU A 105 -6.14 4.37 4.27
N VAL A 106 -5.57 4.41 5.48
CA VAL A 106 -4.41 3.59 5.84
C VAL A 106 -4.71 2.79 7.09
N GLY A 107 -4.36 1.50 7.06
CA GLY A 107 -4.51 0.59 8.19
C GLY A 107 -3.18 -0.07 8.52
N VAL A 108 -2.80 -0.02 9.79
CA VAL A 108 -1.58 -0.63 10.32
C VAL A 108 -1.95 -1.49 11.52
N LYS A 109 -1.40 -2.69 11.60
CA LYS A 109 -1.54 -3.57 12.75
C LYS A 109 -0.19 -4.19 13.07
N ASP A 110 0.25 -4.02 14.32
CA ASP A 110 1.53 -4.51 14.82
C ASP A 110 2.70 -4.09 13.91
N GLY A 111 2.67 -2.86 13.39
CA GLY A 111 3.67 -2.29 12.50
C GLY A 111 3.56 -2.73 11.03
N ALA A 112 2.66 -3.66 10.71
CA ALA A 112 2.40 -4.14 9.35
C ALA A 112 1.25 -3.35 8.69
N ILE A 113 1.41 -2.96 7.43
CA ILE A 113 0.32 -2.38 6.66
C ILE A 113 -0.67 -3.49 6.31
N LEU A 114 -1.96 -3.24 6.58
CA LEU A 114 -3.04 -4.19 6.33
C LEU A 114 -3.36 -4.25 4.82
N PRO A 115 -3.51 -5.45 4.24
CA PRO A 115 -3.96 -5.61 2.86
C PRO A 115 -5.29 -4.90 2.61
N GLY A 116 -5.38 -4.13 1.53
CA GLY A 116 -6.58 -3.36 1.19
C GLY A 116 -6.76 -2.07 1.99
N CYS A 117 -5.83 -1.73 2.89
CA CYS A 117 -5.83 -0.48 3.66
C CYS A 117 -4.63 0.41 3.28
N ASP A 118 -4.37 0.53 1.99
CA ASP A 118 -3.47 1.53 1.40
C ASP A 118 -4.19 2.06 0.15
N ILE A 119 -5.20 2.90 0.35
CA ILE A 119 -6.10 3.32 -0.74
C ILE A 119 -6.30 4.84 -0.69
N VAL A 120 -6.58 5.42 -1.86
CA VAL A 120 -7.06 6.80 -1.98
C VAL A 120 -8.34 6.81 -2.79
N GLY A 121 -9.36 7.46 -2.27
CA GLY A 121 -10.67 7.58 -2.90
C GLY A 121 -11.37 8.88 -2.53
N ASP A 122 -12.59 9.03 -3.03
CA ASP A 122 -13.52 10.05 -2.54
C ASP A 122 -14.16 9.65 -1.19
N GLN A 123 -15.03 10.51 -0.66
CA GLN A 123 -15.68 10.26 0.62
C GLN A 123 -16.54 8.99 0.62
N VAL A 124 -17.26 8.71 -0.46
CA VAL A 124 -18.17 7.56 -0.55
C VAL A 124 -17.35 6.28 -0.60
N GLU A 125 -16.35 6.21 -1.46
CA GLU A 125 -15.45 5.05 -1.60
C GLU A 125 -14.77 4.70 -0.27
N ILE A 126 -14.28 5.70 0.47
CA ILE A 126 -13.64 5.47 1.77
C ILE A 126 -14.64 5.05 2.85
N GLN A 127 -15.84 5.63 2.88
CA GLN A 127 -16.88 5.25 3.83
C GLN A 127 -17.35 3.81 3.63
N GLU A 128 -17.56 3.39 2.39
CA GLU A 128 -17.91 2.01 2.05
C GLU A 128 -16.82 1.03 2.51
N LYS A 129 -15.55 1.39 2.31
CA LYS A 129 -14.42 0.57 2.77
C LYS A 129 -14.36 0.45 4.28
N LEU A 130 -14.64 1.53 5.02
CA LEU A 130 -14.67 1.50 6.49
C LEU A 130 -15.78 0.59 7.04
N GLN A 131 -16.93 0.52 6.39
CA GLN A 131 -18.05 -0.33 6.84
C GLN A 131 -17.73 -1.84 6.79
N ILE A 132 -16.67 -2.24 6.08
CA ILE A 132 -16.21 -3.63 5.99
C ILE A 132 -15.35 -4.01 7.21
N PHE A 133 -14.77 -3.02 7.91
CA PHE A 133 -13.98 -3.26 9.13
C PHE A 133 -14.90 -3.17 10.36
N PRO A 134 -15.16 -4.28 11.07
CA PRO A 134 -16.03 -4.30 12.24
C PRO A 134 -15.42 -3.60 13.47
#